data_AF-A0A966V580-F1
#
_entry.id   AF-A0A966V580-F1
#
_cell.length_a   1.000
_cell.length_b   1.000
_cell.length_c   1.000
_cell.angle_alpha   90.00
_cell.angle_beta   90.00
_cell.angle_gamma   90.00
#
_symmetry.space_group_name_H-M   'P 1'
#
loop_
_entity.id
_entity.type
_entity.pdbx_description
1 polymer ?
#
loop_
_entity_poly.entity_id
_entity_poly.type
_entity_poly.pdbx_seq_one_letter_code
_entity_poly.pdbx_strand_id
1 'polypeptide(L)'
;ISALAAEIAGCADGISIGAQINGVTKDGEKCTDYASCLSLVQAGTDIDYDGLGGPYEFVDAGEPAAASFRIITYGAAGADTSLDKYVFAS
;
A
#
# COMPACT_ATOMS: atom_id res chain seq x y z
N ILE A 1 4.14 -4.80 -1.56
CA ILE A 1 3.65 -5.20 -0.22
C ILE A 1 3.82 -6.70 0.00
N SER A 2 3.10 -7.60 -0.69
CA SER A 2 3.10 -9.05 -0.39
C SER A 2 4.48 -9.71 -0.34
N ALA A 3 5.45 -9.29 -1.17
CA ALA A 3 6.81 -9.80 -1.11
C ALA A 3 7.57 -9.38 0.16
N LEU A 4 7.41 -8.14 0.62
CA LEU A 4 7.99 -7.67 1.90
C LEU A 4 7.32 -8.37 3.09
N ALA A 5 6.00 -8.55 3.03
CA ALA A 5 5.25 -9.33 4.02
C ALA A 5 5.71 -10.79 4.09
N ALA A 6 6.01 -11.42 2.95
CA ALA A 6 6.56 -12.78 2.90
C ALA A 6 7.96 -12.86 3.52
N GLU A 7 8.81 -11.85 3.28
CA GLU A 7 10.14 -11.77 3.90
C GLU A 7 10.03 -11.71 5.43
N ILE A 8 9.15 -10.84 5.97
CA ILE A 8 8.91 -10.72 7.41
C ILE A 8 8.32 -12.02 7.98
N ALA A 9 7.38 -12.65 7.27
CA ALA A 9 6.75 -13.89 7.70
C ALA A 9 7.71 -15.10 7.66
N GLY A 10 8.78 -15.02 6.85
CA GLY A 10 9.70 -16.14 6.62
C GLY A 10 9.06 -17.31 5.84
N CYS A 11 7.92 -17.09 5.20
CA CYS A 11 7.19 -18.10 4.42
C CYS A 11 6.36 -17.46 3.30
N ALA A 12 5.85 -18.31 2.40
CA ALA A 12 5.11 -17.87 1.21
C ALA A 12 3.63 -18.31 1.21
N ASP A 13 3.08 -18.69 2.36
CA ASP A 13 1.65 -19.02 2.47
C ASP A 13 0.81 -17.76 2.68
N GLY A 14 -0.41 -17.77 2.11
CA GLY A 14 -1.26 -16.59 2.10
C GLY A 14 -1.72 -16.12 3.48
N ILE A 15 -1.84 -17.02 4.46
CA ILE A 15 -2.30 -16.67 5.82
C ILE A 15 -1.21 -15.89 6.53
N SER A 16 0.02 -16.40 6.50
CA SER A 16 1.16 -15.75 7.14
C SER A 16 1.52 -14.43 6.45
N ILE A 17 1.45 -14.36 5.12
CA ILE A 17 1.62 -13.10 4.36
C ILE A 17 0.55 -12.09 4.78
N GLY A 18 -0.72 -12.50 4.80
CA GLY A 18 -1.84 -11.62 5.16
C GLY A 18 -1.69 -11.01 6.55
N ALA A 19 -1.19 -11.80 7.51
CA ALA A 19 -0.95 -11.34 8.87
C ALA A 19 0.11 -10.22 8.98
N GLN A 20 1.00 -10.08 7.99
CA GLN A 20 2.05 -9.05 7.99
C GLN A 20 1.67 -7.79 7.18
N ILE A 21 0.63 -7.82 6.35
CA ILE A 21 0.32 -6.71 5.42
C ILE A 21 0.15 -5.39 6.16
N ASN A 22 -0.59 -5.37 7.27
CA ASN A 22 -0.84 -4.13 8.01
C ASN A 22 0.48 -3.55 8.54
N GLY A 23 1.32 -4.38 9.19
CA GLY A 23 2.61 -3.96 9.73
C GLY A 23 3.61 -3.50 8.67
N VAL A 24 3.55 -4.02 7.44
CA VAL A 24 4.41 -3.58 6.33
C VAL A 24 4.09 -2.15 5.87
N THR A 25 2.92 -1.61 6.20
CA THR A 25 2.36 -0.39 5.58
C THR A 25 1.98 0.71 6.56
N LYS A 26 2.46 0.64 7.81
CA LYS A 26 2.19 1.66 8.83
C LYS A 26 3.20 1.59 9.98
N ASP A 27 3.23 2.64 10.80
CA ASP A 27 3.94 2.73 12.10
C ASP A 27 5.48 2.58 12.10
N GLY A 28 6.10 2.04 11.03
CA GLY A 28 7.54 1.80 10.90
C GLY A 28 8.35 2.88 10.17
N GLU A 29 9.61 2.56 9.83
CA GLU A 29 10.48 3.44 9.04
C GLU A 29 10.01 3.52 7.59
N LYS A 30 9.71 4.73 7.13
CA LYS A 30 9.24 4.98 5.76
C LYS A 30 10.29 4.59 4.72
N CYS A 31 9.86 3.79 3.75
CA CYS A 31 10.68 3.43 2.58
C CYS A 31 9.79 3.30 1.33
N THR A 32 10.31 3.66 0.16
CA THR A 32 9.47 3.91 -1.03
C THR A 32 9.70 2.97 -2.21
N ASP A 33 10.74 2.13 -2.15
CA ASP A 33 11.05 1.14 -3.17
C ASP A 33 11.39 -0.21 -2.53
N TYR A 34 11.12 -1.28 -3.27
CA TYR A 34 11.28 -2.63 -2.76
C TYR A 34 12.70 -2.93 -2.27
N ALA A 35 13.74 -2.49 -2.99
CA ALA A 35 15.11 -2.86 -2.66
C ALA A 35 15.57 -2.20 -1.34
N SER A 36 15.24 -0.93 -1.17
CA SER A 36 15.51 -0.19 0.07
C SER A 36 14.74 -0.80 1.25
N CYS A 37 13.46 -1.09 1.07
CA CYS A 37 12.63 -1.69 2.12
C CYS A 37 13.06 -3.11 2.50
N LEU A 38 13.44 -3.93 1.52
CA LEU A 38 13.93 -5.28 1.77
C LEU A 38 15.21 -5.23 2.61
N SER A 39 16.10 -4.28 2.33
CA SER A 39 17.34 -4.10 3.10
C SER A 39 17.04 -3.75 4.57
N LEU A 40 16.04 -2.90 4.82
CA LEU A 40 15.57 -2.56 6.17
C LEU A 40 14.95 -3.76 6.88
N VAL A 41 14.07 -4.51 6.21
CA VAL A 41 13.46 -5.74 6.75
C VAL A 41 14.53 -6.77 7.12
N GLN A 42 15.53 -6.97 6.26
CA GLN A 42 16.64 -7.90 6.52
C GLN A 42 17.56 -7.43 7.66
N ALA A 43 17.60 -6.12 7.92
CA ALA A 43 18.26 -5.55 9.11
C ALA A 43 17.39 -5.66 10.39
N GLY A 44 16.18 -6.21 10.30
CA GLY A 44 15.24 -6.32 11.42
C GLY A 44 14.52 -5.03 11.76
N THR A 45 14.49 -4.07 10.82
CA THR A 45 13.80 -2.80 10.99
C THR A 45 12.32 -2.97 10.65
N ASP A 46 11.45 -2.43 11.50
CA ASP A 46 10.03 -2.30 11.21
C ASP A 46 9.82 -1.20 10.16
N ILE A 47 9.06 -1.48 9.11
CA ILE A 47 8.97 -0.62 7.92
C ILE A 47 7.57 -0.09 7.70
N ASP A 48 7.50 1.07 7.07
CA ASP A 48 6.28 1.65 6.54
C ASP A 48 6.44 1.85 5.01
N TYR A 49 5.94 0.90 4.22
CA TYR A 49 6.11 0.92 2.77
C TYR A 49 5.14 1.89 2.07
N ASP A 50 5.68 3.07 1.73
CA ASP A 50 5.03 4.09 0.89
C ASP A 50 5.48 3.97 -0.57
N GLY A 51 4.99 2.92 -1.24
CA GLY A 51 5.35 2.62 -2.62
C GLY A 51 4.83 3.63 -3.66
N LEU A 52 4.99 3.31 -4.94
CA LEU A 52 4.52 4.14 -6.06
C LEU A 52 3.01 4.48 -6.03
N GLY A 53 2.21 3.67 -5.34
CA GLY A 53 0.77 3.92 -5.14
C GLY A 53 0.46 4.98 -4.08
N GLY A 54 1.46 5.43 -3.33
CA GLY A 54 1.31 6.24 -2.13
C GLY A 54 1.31 5.41 -0.85
N PRO A 55 1.09 6.06 0.30
CA PRO A 55 0.88 5.38 1.57
C PRO A 55 -0.37 4.51 1.45
N TYR A 56 -0.25 3.25 1.87
CA TYR A 56 -1.36 2.30 1.79
C TYR A 56 -2.12 2.23 3.12
N GLU A 57 -1.42 2.23 4.27
CA GLU A 57 -2.01 2.28 5.60
C GLU A 57 -3.11 1.24 5.80
N PHE A 58 -2.83 -0.04 5.53
CA PHE A 58 -3.86 -1.08 5.60
C PHE A 58 -4.46 -1.21 7.01
N VAL A 59 -5.78 -1.35 7.05
CA VAL A 59 -6.55 -1.60 8.29
C VAL A 59 -6.92 -3.07 8.44
N ASP A 60 -7.42 -3.45 9.61
CA ASP A 60 -7.78 -4.85 9.94
C ASP A 60 -8.85 -5.44 9.02
N ALA A 61 -9.65 -4.60 8.36
CA ALA A 61 -10.60 -5.04 7.33
C ALA A 61 -9.92 -5.52 6.03
N GLY A 62 -8.62 -5.27 5.85
CA GLY A 62 -7.83 -5.69 4.70
C GLY A 62 -7.87 -4.72 3.52
N GLU A 63 -8.18 -3.44 3.76
CA GLU A 63 -8.24 -2.40 2.75
C GLU A 63 -7.27 -1.24 3.09
N PRO A 64 -6.70 -0.54 2.09
CA PRO A 64 -5.90 0.65 2.31
C PRO A 64 -6.74 1.76 2.96
N ALA A 65 -6.29 2.36 4.07
CA ALA A 65 -6.91 3.58 4.61
C ALA A 65 -6.46 4.82 3.82
N ALA A 66 -5.29 4.76 3.19
CA ALA A 66 -4.74 5.85 2.40
C ALA A 66 -4.67 5.47 0.90
N ALA A 67 -5.20 6.34 0.04
CA ALA A 67 -5.15 6.16 -1.41
C ALA A 67 -5.52 7.44 -2.17
N SER A 68 -5.08 7.51 -3.42
CA SER A 68 -5.59 8.48 -4.40
C SER A 68 -6.81 7.91 -5.13
N PHE A 69 -7.93 8.62 -5.05
CA PHE A 69 -9.18 8.27 -5.72
C PHE A 69 -9.45 9.19 -6.91
N ARG A 70 -9.90 8.58 -8.01
CA ARG A 70 -10.41 9.30 -9.19
C ARG A 70 -11.92 9.47 -9.09
N ILE A 71 -12.39 10.71 -9.11
CA ILE A 71 -13.80 11.06 -9.23
C ILE A 71 -14.09 11.29 -10.71
N ILE A 72 -14.88 10.39 -11.31
CA ILE A 72 -15.27 10.41 -12.72
C ILE A 72 -16.63 11.10 -12.86
N THR A 73 -16.74 12.02 -13.81
CA THR A 73 -18.02 12.66 -14.16
C THR A 73 -18.57 12.03 -15.44
N TYR A 74 -19.88 11.76 -15.47
CA TYR A 74 -20.57 11.22 -16.64
C TYR A 74 -21.51 12.29 -17.22
N GLY A 75 -21.37 12.56 -18.53
CA GLY A 75 -22.27 13.40 -19.31
C GLY A 75 -23.10 12.57 -20.31
N ALA A 76 -23.81 13.26 -21.20
CA ALA A 76 -24.65 12.60 -22.21
C ALA A 76 -23.87 11.69 -23.19
N ALA A 77 -22.57 11.94 -23.36
CA ALA A 77 -21.67 11.15 -24.21
C ALA A 77 -20.89 10.05 -23.46
N GLY A 78 -21.17 9.84 -22.16
CA GLY A 78 -20.43 8.91 -21.30
C GLY A 78 -19.45 9.62 -20.35
N ALA A 79 -18.39 8.91 -19.95
CA ALA A 79 -17.37 9.46 -19.06
C ALA A 79 -16.63 10.63 -19.72
N ASP A 80 -16.59 11.77 -19.06
CA ASP A 80 -15.88 12.97 -19.50
C ASP A 80 -14.57 13.11 -18.71
N THR A 81 -13.46 12.68 -19.32
CA THR A 81 -12.15 12.70 -18.69
C THR A 81 -11.61 14.12 -18.47
N SER A 82 -12.13 15.12 -19.18
CA SER A 82 -11.73 16.52 -18.97
C SER A 82 -12.20 17.07 -17.62
N LEU A 83 -13.17 16.40 -16.99
CA LEU A 83 -13.73 16.72 -15.69
C LEU A 83 -13.21 15.82 -14.57
N ASP A 84 -12.24 14.94 -14.87
CA ASP A 84 -11.66 14.06 -13.86
C ASP A 84 -11.04 14.86 -12.71
N LYS A 85 -11.40 14.50 -11.48
CA LYS A 85 -10.77 15.02 -10.27
C LYS A 85 -10.05 13.88 -9.55
N TYR A 86 -8.85 14.17 -9.06
CA TYR A 86 -8.10 13.24 -8.22
C TYR A 86 -8.03 13.80 -6.81
N VAL A 87 -8.43 12.99 -5.83
CA VAL A 87 -8.41 13.35 -4.42
C VAL A 87 -7.63 12.30 -3.65
N PHE A 88 -6.82 12.74 -2.70
CA PHE A 88 -6.18 11.84 -1.75
C PHE A 88 -7.05 11.74 -0.49
N ALA A 89 -7.29 10.52 -0.02
CA ALA A 89 -7.92 10.25 1.27
C ALA A 89 -6.96 9.39 2.10
N SER A 90 -6.91 9.65 3.40
CA SER A 90 -6.09 8.98 4.42
C SER A 90 -6.71 9.16 5.79
#